data_AF-A0A9P8DFI7-F1
#
_entry.id   AF-A0A9P8DFI7-F1
#
_cell.length_a   1.000
_cell.length_b   1.000
_cell.length_c   1.000
_cell.angle_alpha   90.00
_cell.angle_beta   90.00
_cell.angle_gamma   90.00
#
_symmetry.space_group_name_H-M   'P 1'
#
loop_
_entity.id
_entity.type
_entity.pdbx_description
1 polymer ?
#
loop_
_entity_poly.entity_id
_entity_poly.type
_entity_poly.pdbx_seq_one_letter_code
_entity_poly.pdbx_strand_id
1 'polypeptide(L)'
;MNLIYNGAAETIIWLGLATDETARAIELVQKIANGAGSKIIEWGRAQSYGDAYIIDDLELLKRNGLPNLTENDWLTLRDIYTRPWFGRVWMLQEVALSRNPRVVIGHHETLWDSIGDTAGLVNMSGALIGLFTVGSESETAPLIYSLVHAAGLHVTRQWLQDKDSRYKEALFTIPVDEIFAIPGI
;
A
#
# COMPACT_ATOMS: atom_id res chain seq x y z
N MET A 1 19.74 -6.91 15.50
CA MET A 1 18.32 -7.33 15.41
C MET A 1 17.84 -7.64 13.99
N ASN A 2 18.52 -7.15 12.95
CA ASN A 2 18.26 -7.43 11.52
C ASN A 2 18.46 -8.89 11.07
N LEU A 3 19.13 -9.73 11.87
CA LEU A 3 19.51 -11.11 11.47
C LEU A 3 18.33 -12.08 11.37
N ILE A 4 17.23 -11.85 12.09
CA ILE A 4 16.12 -12.80 12.17
C ILE A 4 15.28 -12.75 10.88
N TYR A 5 14.83 -11.56 10.48
CA TYR A 5 13.95 -11.40 9.31
C TYR A 5 14.72 -11.44 7.97
N ASN A 6 15.96 -10.95 7.93
CA ASN A 6 16.79 -11.03 6.73
C ASN A 6 17.27 -12.48 6.46
N GLY A 7 17.44 -13.27 7.53
CA GLY A 7 17.79 -14.69 7.42
C GLY A 7 16.61 -15.63 7.18
N ALA A 8 15.37 -15.14 7.33
CA ALA A 8 14.18 -15.95 7.15
C ALA A 8 13.94 -16.27 5.67
N ALA A 9 13.58 -17.52 5.37
CA ALA A 9 13.16 -17.91 4.03
C ALA A 9 11.84 -17.23 3.62
N GLU A 10 10.93 -17.07 4.58
CA GLU A 10 9.63 -16.40 4.43
C GLU A 10 9.25 -15.74 5.74
N THR A 11 8.50 -14.64 5.68
CA THR A 11 7.93 -13.99 6.87
C THR A 11 6.42 -13.95 6.74
N ILE A 12 5.72 -14.54 7.71
CA ILE A 12 4.26 -14.56 7.74
C ILE A 12 3.75 -13.37 8.54
N ILE A 13 3.01 -12.50 7.86
CA ILE A 13 2.31 -11.36 8.43
C ILE A 13 0.87 -11.79 8.68
N TRP A 14 0.59 -12.21 9.91
CA TRP A 14 -0.76 -12.60 10.29
C TRP A 14 -1.58 -11.36 10.69
N LEU A 15 -2.62 -11.09 9.91
CA LEU A 15 -3.48 -9.92 10.07
C LEU A 15 -4.78 -10.22 10.84
N GLY A 16 -5.02 -11.46 11.26
CA GLY A 16 -6.20 -11.83 12.03
C GLY A 16 -7.06 -12.91 11.38
N LEU A 17 -8.28 -13.05 11.89
CA LEU A 17 -9.30 -13.92 11.31
C LEU A 17 -9.89 -13.28 10.04
N ALA A 18 -10.42 -14.14 9.15
CA ALA A 18 -11.18 -13.70 7.99
C ALA A 18 -12.57 -13.20 8.40
N THR A 19 -13.09 -12.27 7.63
CA THR A 19 -14.49 -11.83 7.62
C THR A 19 -15.14 -12.27 6.31
N ASP A 20 -16.44 -12.01 6.17
CA ASP A 20 -17.15 -12.28 4.91
C ASP A 20 -16.63 -11.44 3.73
N GLU A 21 -15.95 -10.32 4.00
CA GLU A 21 -15.38 -9.42 2.99
C GLU A 21 -13.93 -9.77 2.61
N THR A 22 -13.24 -10.61 3.39
CA THR A 22 -11.79 -10.83 3.21
C THR A 22 -11.43 -11.36 1.82
N ALA A 23 -12.23 -12.30 1.28
CA ALA A 23 -11.96 -12.85 -0.06
C ALA A 23 -12.01 -11.75 -1.13
N ARG A 24 -13.07 -10.94 -1.10
CA ARG A 24 -13.26 -9.81 -2.01
C ARG A 24 -12.16 -8.75 -1.83
N ALA A 25 -11.75 -8.48 -0.59
CA ALA A 25 -10.69 -7.51 -0.30
C ALA A 25 -9.35 -7.93 -0.90
N ILE A 26 -9.01 -9.23 -0.85
CA ILE A 26 -7.78 -9.76 -1.46
C ILE A 26 -7.84 -9.66 -2.98
N GLU A 27 -8.96 -10.06 -3.60
CA GLU A 27 -9.15 -9.92 -5.04
C GLU A 27 -9.02 -8.47 -5.50
N LEU A 28 -9.60 -7.54 -4.75
CA LEU A 28 -9.55 -6.11 -5.03
C LEU A 28 -8.11 -5.57 -4.93
N VAL A 29 -7.37 -5.90 -3.87
CA VAL A 29 -5.97 -5.52 -3.71
C VAL A 29 -5.12 -6.07 -4.86
N GLN A 30 -5.29 -7.34 -5.24
CA GLN A 30 -4.54 -7.93 -6.35
C GLN A 30 -4.87 -7.24 -7.68
N LYS A 31 -6.15 -6.90 -7.91
CA LYS A 31 -6.60 -6.17 -9.09
C LYS A 31 -5.96 -4.78 -9.17
N ILE A 32 -5.93 -4.04 -8.06
CA ILE A 32 -5.31 -2.71 -8.00
C ILE A 32 -3.79 -2.82 -8.21
N ALA A 33 -3.14 -3.77 -7.56
CA ALA A 33 -1.70 -3.98 -7.66
C ALA A 33 -1.21 -4.31 -9.09
N ASN A 34 -1.99 -5.04 -9.88
CA ASN A 34 -1.61 -5.49 -11.23
C ASN A 34 -1.28 -4.34 -12.20
N GLY A 35 -1.77 -3.12 -11.96
CA GLY A 35 -1.45 -1.92 -12.75
C GLY A 35 -0.63 -0.85 -12.00
N ALA A 36 -0.44 -1.02 -10.70
CA ALA A 36 0.12 0.01 -9.83
C ALA A 36 1.56 0.37 -10.19
N GLY A 37 2.39 -0.65 -10.49
CA GLY A 37 3.82 -0.44 -10.66
C GLY A 37 4.18 0.54 -11.78
N SER A 38 3.50 0.45 -12.92
CA SER A 38 3.74 1.36 -14.04
C SER A 38 3.44 2.82 -13.68
N LYS A 39 2.35 3.08 -12.96
CA LYS A 39 1.95 4.43 -12.55
C LYS A 39 2.83 4.99 -11.45
N ILE A 40 3.18 4.17 -10.46
CA ILE A 40 4.11 4.55 -9.39
C ILE A 40 5.48 4.93 -10.00
N ILE A 41 5.98 4.17 -10.99
CA ILE A 41 7.24 4.50 -11.68
C ILE A 41 7.11 5.79 -12.49
N GLU A 42 6.01 5.95 -13.24
CA GLU A 42 5.72 7.15 -14.04
C GLU A 42 5.76 8.42 -13.17
N TRP A 43 4.99 8.43 -12.08
CA TRP A 43 4.91 9.55 -11.15
C TRP A 43 6.19 9.77 -10.36
N GLY A 44 6.87 8.70 -9.92
CA GLY A 44 8.14 8.80 -9.20
C GLY A 44 9.23 9.46 -10.05
N ARG A 45 9.32 9.11 -11.35
CA ARG A 45 10.26 9.75 -12.29
C ARG A 45 9.92 11.20 -12.59
N ALA A 46 8.63 11.52 -12.67
CA ALA A 46 8.16 12.87 -12.92
C ALA A 46 8.14 13.75 -11.67
N GLN A 47 8.45 13.19 -10.49
CA GLN A 47 8.27 13.84 -9.18
C GLN A 47 6.85 14.46 -9.04
N SER A 48 5.84 13.72 -9.51
CA SER A 48 4.46 14.18 -9.58
C SER A 48 3.51 13.24 -8.85
N TYR A 49 2.24 13.65 -8.78
CA TYR A 49 1.14 12.86 -8.23
C TYR A 49 0.04 12.74 -9.28
N GLY A 50 -0.85 11.77 -9.08
CA GLY A 50 -2.10 11.69 -9.84
C GLY A 50 -2.97 12.92 -9.59
N ASP A 51 -3.82 13.21 -10.57
CA ASP A 51 -4.72 14.35 -10.47
C ASP A 51 -5.67 14.21 -9.28
N ALA A 52 -5.99 15.33 -8.62
CA ALA A 52 -6.82 15.35 -7.43
C ALA A 52 -8.18 14.69 -7.68
N TYR A 53 -8.52 13.70 -6.84
CA TYR A 53 -9.76 12.95 -6.99
C TYR A 53 -10.99 13.82 -6.79
N ILE A 54 -11.91 13.77 -7.77
CA ILE A 54 -13.27 14.31 -7.68
C ILE A 54 -14.22 13.11 -7.70
N ILE A 55 -15.10 13.04 -6.71
CA ILE A 55 -16.11 11.97 -6.58
C ILE A 55 -16.92 11.89 -7.90
N ASP A 56 -17.16 10.68 -8.38
CA ASP A 56 -17.87 10.33 -9.63
C ASP A 56 -17.12 10.52 -10.96
N ASP A 57 -15.87 10.98 -10.96
CA ASP A 57 -15.05 10.99 -12.19
C ASP A 57 -14.34 9.64 -12.40
N LEU A 58 -15.07 8.69 -13.00
CA LEU A 58 -14.55 7.36 -13.33
C LEU A 58 -13.39 7.41 -14.33
N GLU A 59 -13.34 8.42 -15.19
CA GLU A 59 -12.25 8.58 -16.17
C GLU A 59 -10.96 9.05 -15.49
N LEU A 60 -11.07 9.83 -14.42
CA LEU A 60 -9.95 10.21 -13.57
C LEU A 60 -9.30 9.01 -12.86
N LEU A 61 -10.12 8.12 -12.28
CA LEU A 61 -9.61 6.89 -11.65
C LEU A 61 -8.80 6.05 -12.64
N LYS A 62 -9.33 5.84 -13.84
CA LYS A 62 -8.64 5.12 -14.91
C LYS A 62 -7.35 5.82 -15.33
N ARG A 63 -7.36 7.15 -15.49
CA ARG A 63 -6.15 7.93 -15.83
C ARG A 63 -5.06 7.76 -14.77
N ASN A 64 -5.46 7.66 -13.51
CA ASN A 64 -4.59 7.42 -12.37
C ASN A 64 -4.25 5.92 -12.16
N GLY A 65 -4.66 5.03 -13.08
CA GLY A 65 -4.37 3.60 -13.03
C GLY A 65 -5.16 2.80 -12.00
N LEU A 66 -6.13 3.42 -11.33
CA LEU A 66 -7.07 2.73 -10.48
C LEU A 66 -8.17 2.08 -11.34
N PRO A 67 -8.68 0.90 -10.95
CA PRO A 67 -9.91 0.39 -11.53
C PRO A 67 -11.08 1.32 -11.18
N ASN A 68 -12.22 1.15 -11.85
CA ASN A 68 -13.46 1.80 -11.44
C ASN A 68 -13.85 1.27 -10.05
N LEU A 69 -13.51 2.04 -9.01
CA LEU A 69 -13.82 1.72 -7.61
C LEU A 69 -15.16 2.33 -7.24
N THR A 70 -16.05 1.49 -6.75
CA THR A 70 -17.32 1.91 -6.13
C THR A 70 -17.11 2.29 -4.67
N GLU A 71 -18.09 2.96 -4.06
CA GLU A 71 -18.12 3.17 -2.60
C GLU A 71 -17.92 1.86 -1.82
N ASN A 72 -18.57 0.78 -2.26
CA ASN A 72 -18.43 -0.51 -1.61
C ASN A 72 -17.02 -1.09 -1.74
N ASP A 73 -16.30 -0.81 -2.83
CA ASP A 73 -14.91 -1.26 -2.99
C ASP A 73 -13.98 -0.53 -2.00
N TRP A 74 -14.22 0.76 -1.75
CA TRP A 74 -13.52 1.50 -0.69
C TRP A 74 -13.81 0.93 0.70
N LEU A 75 -15.06 0.57 0.98
CA LEU A 75 -15.42 -0.13 2.21
C LEU A 75 -14.77 -1.51 2.31
N THR A 76 -14.66 -2.23 1.19
CA THR A 76 -14.01 -3.55 1.12
C THR A 76 -12.53 -3.45 1.52
N LEU A 77 -11.81 -2.42 1.06
CA LEU A 77 -10.41 -2.19 1.45
C LEU A 77 -10.23 -1.99 2.96
N ARG A 78 -11.26 -1.54 3.68
CA ARG A 78 -11.19 -1.40 5.15
C ARG A 78 -10.95 -2.74 5.84
N ASP A 79 -11.44 -3.86 5.28
CA ASP A 79 -11.24 -5.18 5.89
C ASP A 79 -9.75 -5.48 6.07
N ILE A 80 -8.89 -4.97 5.20
CA ILE A 80 -7.44 -5.17 5.29
C ILE A 80 -6.80 -4.03 6.08
N TYR A 81 -6.95 -2.79 5.60
CA TYR A 81 -6.14 -1.67 6.09
C TYR A 81 -6.57 -1.13 7.46
N THR A 82 -7.70 -1.54 8.02
CA THR A 82 -8.06 -1.15 9.40
C THR A 82 -7.64 -2.18 10.45
N ARG A 83 -6.91 -3.23 10.04
CA ARG A 83 -6.49 -4.30 10.95
C ARG A 83 -5.41 -3.82 11.94
N PRO A 84 -5.47 -4.23 13.23
CA PRO A 84 -4.56 -3.73 14.28
C PRO A 84 -3.07 -3.93 14.02
N TRP A 85 -2.71 -4.83 13.11
CA TRP A 85 -1.32 -5.04 12.72
C TRP A 85 -0.67 -3.76 12.17
N PHE A 86 -1.43 -2.93 11.44
CA PHE A 86 -0.94 -1.65 10.88
C PHE A 86 -0.56 -0.60 11.94
N GLY A 87 -0.88 -0.84 13.22
CA GLY A 87 -0.48 0.02 14.34
C GLY A 87 0.76 -0.50 15.11
N ARG A 88 1.45 -1.54 14.63
CA ARG A 88 2.56 -2.16 15.35
C ARG A 88 3.92 -1.55 15.01
N VAL A 89 4.77 -1.38 16.03
CA VAL A 89 6.15 -0.87 15.83
C VAL A 89 7.02 -1.81 14.97
N TRP A 90 6.77 -3.11 15.00
CA TRP A 90 7.64 -4.13 14.38
C TRP A 90 7.35 -4.39 12.89
N MET A 91 6.37 -3.72 12.28
CA MET A 91 6.03 -3.88 10.86
C MET A 91 7.23 -3.69 9.93
N LEU A 92 8.13 -2.76 10.28
CA LEU A 92 9.34 -2.48 9.52
C LEU A 92 10.21 -3.72 9.32
N GLN A 93 10.37 -4.53 10.37
CA GLN A 93 11.21 -5.72 10.30
C GLN A 93 10.52 -6.85 9.56
N GLU A 94 9.22 -7.03 9.79
CA GLU A 94 8.42 -8.08 9.16
C GLU A 94 8.31 -7.90 7.64
N VAL A 95 8.31 -6.65 7.18
CA VAL A 95 8.13 -6.32 5.76
C VAL A 95 9.43 -5.92 5.07
N ALA A 96 10.12 -4.92 5.58
CA ALA A 96 11.21 -4.28 4.83
C ALA A 96 12.50 -5.11 4.87
N LEU A 97 12.72 -5.89 5.93
CA LEU A 97 13.88 -6.78 6.05
C LEU A 97 13.62 -8.19 5.55
N SER A 98 12.36 -8.58 5.35
CA SER A 98 12.01 -9.91 4.86
C SER A 98 12.33 -10.03 3.37
N ARG A 99 12.81 -11.19 2.93
CA ARG A 99 12.95 -11.46 1.49
C ARG A 99 11.59 -11.71 0.84
N ASN A 100 10.76 -12.53 1.49
CA ASN A 100 9.46 -12.95 1.02
C ASN A 100 8.39 -12.78 2.12
N PRO A 101 7.84 -11.57 2.33
CA PRO A 101 6.75 -11.35 3.25
C PRO A 101 5.41 -11.72 2.63
N ARG A 102 4.71 -12.64 3.29
CA ARG A 102 3.38 -13.10 2.91
C ARG A 102 2.36 -12.65 3.95
N VAL A 103 1.25 -12.10 3.48
CA VAL A 103 0.13 -11.65 4.30
C VAL A 103 -0.89 -12.78 4.39
N VAL A 104 -1.31 -13.10 5.61
CA VAL A 104 -2.30 -14.14 5.91
C VAL A 104 -3.46 -13.55 6.70
N ILE A 105 -4.68 -13.80 6.21
CA ILE A 105 -5.94 -13.42 6.85
C ILE A 105 -6.84 -14.65 6.91
N GLY A 106 -7.02 -15.23 8.10
CA GLY A 106 -7.72 -16.50 8.25
C GLY A 106 -7.08 -17.59 7.38
N HIS A 107 -7.80 -18.07 6.37
CA HIS A 107 -7.35 -19.07 5.41
C HIS A 107 -6.95 -18.48 4.04
N HIS A 108 -7.01 -17.16 3.90
CA HIS A 108 -6.62 -16.46 2.68
C HIS A 108 -5.20 -15.91 2.80
N GLU A 109 -4.53 -15.80 1.66
CA GLU A 109 -3.17 -15.28 1.58
C GLU A 109 -2.95 -14.40 0.35
N THR A 110 -1.99 -13.48 0.48
CA THR A 110 -1.46 -12.70 -0.65
C THR A 110 -0.03 -12.28 -0.36
N LEU A 111 0.73 -11.89 -1.37
CA LEU A 111 2.05 -11.27 -1.17
C LEU A 111 1.89 -9.87 -0.58
N TRP A 112 2.80 -9.48 0.31
CA TRP A 112 2.85 -8.10 0.81
C TRP A 112 2.94 -7.08 -0.33
N ASP A 113 3.65 -7.41 -1.39
CA ASP A 113 3.87 -6.49 -2.50
C ASP A 113 2.55 -6.03 -3.14
N SER A 114 1.49 -6.85 -3.15
CA SER A 114 0.15 -6.42 -3.58
C SER A 114 -0.50 -5.41 -2.63
N ILE A 115 -0.31 -5.62 -1.31
CA ILE A 115 -0.82 -4.71 -0.26
C ILE A 115 -0.09 -3.37 -0.33
N GLY A 116 1.23 -3.41 -0.49
CA GLY A 116 2.06 -2.21 -0.61
C GLY A 116 1.84 -1.44 -1.90
N ASP A 117 1.69 -2.12 -3.03
CA ASP A 117 1.35 -1.49 -4.31
C ASP A 117 0.01 -0.79 -4.29
N THR A 118 -1.00 -1.47 -3.75
CA THR A 118 -2.33 -0.89 -3.62
C THR A 118 -2.29 0.36 -2.77
N ALA A 119 -1.60 0.31 -1.63
CA ALA A 119 -1.43 1.46 -0.76
C ALA A 119 -0.67 2.61 -1.46
N GLY A 120 0.44 2.30 -2.14
CA GLY A 120 1.23 3.27 -2.90
C GLY A 120 0.42 3.94 -4.01
N LEU A 121 -0.32 3.17 -4.80
CA LEU A 121 -1.15 3.71 -5.88
C LEU A 121 -2.29 4.58 -5.33
N VAL A 122 -3.01 4.10 -4.30
CA VAL A 122 -4.08 4.88 -3.66
C VAL A 122 -3.55 6.18 -3.05
N ASN A 123 -2.36 6.15 -2.43
CA ASN A 123 -1.70 7.33 -1.88
C ASN A 123 -1.30 8.33 -2.98
N MET A 124 -0.67 7.86 -4.05
CA MET A 124 -0.14 8.74 -5.11
C MET A 124 -1.19 9.23 -6.10
N SER A 125 -2.31 8.52 -6.27
CA SER A 125 -3.38 8.83 -7.23
C SER A 125 -4.33 9.96 -6.80
N GLY A 126 -4.13 10.57 -5.63
CA GLY A 126 -5.07 11.55 -5.08
C GLY A 126 -6.38 10.93 -4.54
N ALA A 127 -6.56 9.61 -4.65
CA ALA A 127 -7.79 8.93 -4.21
C ALA A 127 -7.98 8.92 -2.68
N LEU A 128 -6.92 9.14 -1.90
CA LEU A 128 -7.03 9.37 -0.45
C LEU A 128 -7.97 10.53 -0.11
N ILE A 129 -8.04 11.58 -0.96
CA ILE A 129 -8.95 12.71 -0.76
C ILE A 129 -10.40 12.23 -0.85
N GLY A 130 -10.70 11.31 -1.77
CA GLY A 130 -12.02 10.69 -1.91
C GLY A 130 -12.45 9.86 -0.71
N LEU A 131 -11.51 9.29 0.04
CA LEU A 131 -11.85 8.55 1.27
C LEU A 131 -12.42 9.47 2.35
N PHE A 132 -11.94 10.72 2.45
CA PHE A 132 -12.48 11.70 3.40
C PHE A 132 -13.93 12.08 3.09
N THR A 133 -14.39 11.89 1.86
CA THR A 133 -15.73 12.32 1.42
C THR A 133 -16.78 11.20 1.46
N VAL A 134 -16.36 9.94 1.59
CA VAL A 134 -17.25 8.75 1.52
C VAL A 134 -17.59 8.18 2.91
N GLY A 135 -16.80 8.46 3.95
CA GLY A 135 -16.98 7.88 5.29
C GLY A 135 -17.32 8.89 6.39
N SER A 136 -17.80 8.39 7.54
CA SER A 136 -17.84 9.19 8.77
C SER A 136 -16.41 9.41 9.29
N GLU A 137 -16.08 10.63 9.73
CA GLU A 137 -14.69 11.04 10.07
C GLU A 137 -13.98 10.05 11.01
N SER A 138 -14.70 9.47 11.98
CA SER A 138 -14.12 8.54 12.97
C SER A 138 -13.67 7.19 12.39
N GLU A 139 -14.28 6.75 11.30
CA GLU A 139 -14.02 5.45 10.69
C GLU A 139 -12.98 5.51 9.57
N THR A 140 -12.81 6.68 8.94
CA THR A 140 -11.90 6.88 7.81
C THR A 140 -10.47 7.15 8.26
N ALA A 141 -10.27 7.79 9.42
CA ALA A 141 -8.92 8.14 9.90
C ALA A 141 -7.99 6.90 10.07
N PRO A 142 -8.42 5.78 10.67
CA PRO A 142 -7.59 4.58 10.75
C PRO A 142 -7.23 3.98 9.39
N LEU A 143 -8.16 4.03 8.42
CA LEU A 143 -7.93 3.56 7.05
C LEU A 143 -6.84 4.40 6.37
N ILE A 144 -6.99 5.72 6.39
CA ILE A 144 -6.03 6.64 5.76
C ILE A 144 -4.65 6.51 6.41
N TYR A 145 -4.60 6.51 7.75
CA TYR A 145 -3.36 6.34 8.49
C TYR A 145 -2.64 5.05 8.05
N SER A 146 -3.36 3.93 8.03
CA SER A 146 -2.78 2.63 7.69
C SER A 146 -2.40 2.49 6.22
N LEU A 147 -3.14 3.13 5.30
CA LEU A 147 -2.76 3.22 3.88
C LEU A 147 -1.45 3.99 3.70
N VAL A 148 -1.31 5.14 4.36
CA VAL A 148 -0.06 5.93 4.32
C VAL A 148 1.10 5.13 4.92
N HIS A 149 0.89 4.44 6.04
CA HIS A 149 1.91 3.60 6.66
C HIS A 149 2.30 2.42 5.78
N ALA A 150 1.33 1.75 5.16
CA ALA A 150 1.59 0.66 4.23
C ALA A 150 2.38 1.13 3.02
N ALA A 151 2.04 2.30 2.46
CA ALA A 151 2.77 2.91 1.35
C ALA A 151 4.22 3.25 1.74
N GLY A 152 4.45 3.93 2.87
CA GLY A 152 5.79 4.29 3.34
C GLY A 152 6.65 3.06 3.68
N LEU A 153 6.04 2.05 4.29
CA LEU A 153 6.69 0.77 4.56
C LEU A 153 7.05 0.03 3.28
N HIS A 154 6.19 0.10 2.26
CA HIS A 154 6.46 -0.49 0.96
C HIS A 154 7.61 0.22 0.24
N VAL A 155 7.66 1.56 0.27
CA VAL A 155 8.81 2.33 -0.25
C VAL A 155 10.10 1.90 0.44
N THR A 156 10.08 1.78 1.77
CA THR A 156 11.27 1.36 2.54
C THR A 156 11.72 -0.06 2.17
N ARG A 157 10.79 -1.00 2.02
CA ARG A 157 11.07 -2.36 1.52
C ARG A 157 11.76 -2.30 0.16
N GLN A 158 11.20 -1.53 -0.75
CA GLN A 158 11.68 -1.43 -2.13
C GLN A 158 13.03 -0.72 -2.20
N TRP A 159 13.30 0.21 -1.29
CA TRP A 159 14.63 0.82 -1.13
C TRP A 159 15.68 -0.18 -0.65
N LEU A 160 15.35 -0.98 0.37
CA LEU A 160 16.28 -1.97 0.94
C LEU A 160 16.57 -3.14 0.00
N GLN A 161 15.76 -3.36 -1.04
CA GLN A 161 16.04 -4.31 -2.11
C GLN A 161 17.10 -3.81 -3.11
N ASP A 162 17.47 -2.53 -3.08
CA ASP A 162 18.52 -1.94 -3.92
C ASP A 162 18.34 -2.29 -5.42
N LYS A 163 19.30 -3.00 -6.03
CA LYS A 163 19.28 -3.36 -7.46
C LYS A 163 18.19 -4.36 -7.84
N ASP A 164 17.70 -5.11 -6.85
CA ASP A 164 16.64 -6.12 -7.02
C ASP A 164 15.24 -5.49 -6.89
N SER A 165 15.16 -4.20 -6.52
CA SER A 165 13.92 -3.46 -6.46
C SER A 165 13.25 -3.34 -7.83
N ARG A 166 11.95 -3.61 -7.88
CA ARG A 166 11.12 -3.32 -9.07
C ARG A 166 10.96 -1.82 -9.32
N TYR A 167 11.19 -0.99 -8.31
CA TYR A 167 11.06 0.47 -8.36
C TYR A 167 12.39 1.21 -8.44
N LYS A 168 13.51 0.51 -8.62
CA LYS A 168 14.86 1.11 -8.68
C LYS A 168 14.94 2.36 -9.56
N GLU A 169 14.30 2.32 -10.71
CA GLU A 169 14.28 3.39 -11.70
C GLU A 169 13.58 4.68 -11.23
N ALA A 170 12.66 4.57 -10.27
CA ALA A 170 11.95 5.70 -9.68
C ALA A 170 12.52 6.09 -8.32
N LEU A 171 13.10 5.14 -7.58
CA LEU A 171 13.72 5.41 -6.28
C LEU A 171 15.08 6.10 -6.43
N PHE A 172 15.90 5.72 -7.40
CA PHE A 172 17.22 6.32 -7.61
C PHE A 172 17.19 7.71 -8.27
N THR A 173 16.00 8.20 -8.65
CA THR A 173 15.81 9.59 -9.08
C THR A 173 15.46 10.53 -7.92
N ILE A 174 15.17 10.00 -6.73
CA ILE A 174 14.90 10.79 -5.53
C ILE A 174 16.22 10.94 -4.76
N PRO A 175 16.70 12.17 -4.52
CA PRO A 175 17.93 12.38 -3.76
C PRO A 175 17.72 11.91 -2.31
N VAL A 176 18.73 11.24 -1.74
CA VAL A 176 18.63 10.47 -0.47
C VAL A 176 18.16 11.33 0.71
N ASP A 177 18.46 12.62 0.68
CA ASP A 177 18.05 13.63 1.65
C ASP A 177 16.55 13.95 1.64
N GLU A 178 15.84 13.75 0.53
CA GLU A 178 14.38 13.94 0.44
C GLU A 178 13.59 12.73 0.96
N ILE A 179 14.17 11.53 0.95
CA ILE A 179 13.51 10.28 1.38
C ILE A 179 13.28 10.25 2.89
N PHE A 180 14.20 10.84 3.67
CA PHE A 180 14.08 10.97 5.12
C PHE A 180 13.39 12.27 5.57
N ALA A 181 13.00 13.13 4.63
CA ALA A 181 12.30 14.37 4.91
C ALA A 181 10.76 14.20 5.03
N ILE A 182 10.24 12.97 4.95
CA ILE A 182 8.83 12.68 5.25
C ILE A 182 8.60 13.04 6.73
N PRO A 183 7.80 14.07 7.05
CA PRO A 183 7.55 14.46 8.42
C PRO A 183 6.68 13.37 9.07
N GLY A 184 7.24 12.60 10.01
CA GLY A 184 6.46 11.63 10.79
C GLY A 184 7.10 10.27 11.07
N ILE A 185 8.43 10.17 11.13
CA ILE A 185 9.08 9.19 12.02
C ILE A 185 9.41 9.91 13.32
#